data_AF-A0A554K7F1-F1
#
_entry.id   AF-A0A554K7F1-F1
#
_cell.length_a   1.000
_cell.length_b   1.000
_cell.length_c   1.000
_cell.angle_alpha   90.00
_cell.angle_beta   90.00
_cell.angle_gamma   90.00
#
_symmetry.space_group_name_H-M   'P 1'
#
loop_
_entity.id
_entity.type
_entity.pdbx_description
1 polymer ?
#
loop_
_entity_poly.entity_id
_entity_poly.type
_entity_poly.pdbx_seq_one_letter_code
_entity_poly.pdbx_strand_id
1 'polypeptide(L)'
;MGKTLLITAAALLATAPAVLAVGSGGGGSPACANDTWFCSDWSACSADGTQTRSCTLSYDCPGVTDQKPAEQQACTPPCTEDTWECGAWSICDGVRQQRSCTLNFDCPTAETPEPPTEQACQLSQPIPPSDADGDGLSDVEEQRLGTNPNAKDTDGDGFDDRTEIRSGNDPRNKPRPTPTSRPLPSPTPSLTPVHIELLCSDLPALPERISCRLRLSETELARQQAILYLPEECRTLGDTTAREQCVSRYRQLQACWEFPVGPKRIACVKKILGVEDLTAAASACAQLPANEQDDCRVTLRTQVYALIKFRFYDLEERAEDLVERGAPVARVAQFITAQEEAKQRFNLATTKTQRRAIILEVRAAWQTFIRDITPALK
;
A
#
# COMPACT_ATOMS: atom_id res chain seq x y z
N MET A 1 18.14 -16.62 55.16
CA MET A 1 19.16 -15.62 55.56
C MET A 1 18.99 -14.46 54.58
N GLY A 2 18.25 -13.40 54.92
CA GLY A 2 18.80 -12.19 55.57
C GLY A 2 19.29 -11.21 54.48
N LYS A 3 18.87 -9.94 54.39
CA LYS A 3 18.18 -9.07 55.36
C LYS A 3 17.20 -8.12 54.67
N THR A 4 16.21 -7.67 55.43
CA THR A 4 15.39 -6.46 55.20
C THR A 4 16.27 -5.22 54.99
N LEU A 5 15.87 -4.34 54.06
CA LEU A 5 16.19 -2.92 54.15
C LEU A 5 14.92 -2.10 53.83
N LEU A 6 14.42 -1.38 54.83
CA LEU A 6 13.29 -0.44 54.75
C LEU A 6 13.86 0.98 54.66
N ILE A 7 13.52 1.72 53.61
CA ILE A 7 13.69 3.19 53.51
C ILE A 7 12.47 3.72 52.73
N THR A 8 11.32 3.90 53.39
CA THR A 8 10.81 5.21 53.85
C THR A 8 10.79 6.31 52.76
N ALA A 9 9.68 6.39 52.01
CA ALA A 9 9.27 7.63 51.35
C ALA A 9 8.49 8.50 52.36
N ALA A 10 8.88 9.76 52.52
CA ALA A 10 8.36 10.63 53.57
C ALA A 10 6.97 11.21 53.21
N ALA A 11 5.95 10.88 54.01
CA ALA A 11 4.68 11.59 53.97
C ALA A 11 4.82 12.95 54.67
N LEU A 12 4.80 14.05 53.91
CA LEU A 12 4.61 15.39 54.49
C LEU A 12 3.13 15.56 54.86
N LEU A 13 2.81 15.18 56.09
CA LEU A 13 1.58 15.59 56.78
C LEU A 13 1.63 17.11 57.04
N ALA A 14 1.02 17.89 56.15
CA ALA A 14 0.66 19.28 56.45
C ALA A 14 -0.54 19.27 57.41
N THR A 15 -0.24 19.33 58.70
CA THR A 15 -1.22 19.30 59.81
C THR A 15 -2.20 20.46 59.74
N ALA A 16 -3.51 20.16 59.86
CA ALA A 16 -4.52 21.18 60.11
C ALA A 16 -4.26 21.88 61.46
N PRO A 17 -4.34 23.23 61.53
CA PRO A 17 -4.26 23.95 62.80
C PRO A 17 -5.52 23.71 63.64
N ALA A 18 -5.33 23.55 64.95
CA ALA A 18 -6.36 23.10 65.87
C ALA A 18 -7.45 24.16 66.15
N VAL A 19 -8.67 23.68 66.36
CA VAL A 19 -9.75 24.46 66.99
C VAL A 19 -9.38 24.70 68.47
N LEU A 20 -9.15 25.96 68.84
CA LEU A 20 -9.09 26.39 70.24
C LEU A 20 -10.27 27.30 70.55
N ALA A 21 -11.02 26.96 71.60
CA ALA A 21 -12.24 27.64 71.96
C ALA A 21 -12.08 28.45 73.28
N VAL A 22 -12.68 29.64 73.28
CA VAL A 22 -13.05 30.47 74.44
C VAL A 22 -11.92 31.06 75.30
N GLY A 23 -11.66 32.35 75.08
CA GLY A 23 -11.27 33.32 76.11
C GLY A 23 -12.39 34.34 76.29
N SER A 24 -12.65 34.79 77.52
CA SER A 24 -13.86 35.54 77.88
C SER A 24 -13.70 37.07 77.84
N GLY A 25 -14.75 37.76 77.39
CA GLY A 25 -15.06 39.15 77.78
C GLY A 25 -14.72 40.25 76.76
N GLY A 26 -15.73 41.11 76.48
CA GLY A 26 -15.55 42.36 75.73
C GLY A 26 -16.37 42.40 74.44
N GLY A 27 -17.37 43.28 74.39
CA GLY A 27 -18.24 43.43 73.23
C GLY A 27 -17.56 44.15 72.06
N GLY A 28 -17.31 43.40 71.00
CA GLY A 28 -16.95 43.91 69.67
C GLY A 28 -16.99 42.72 68.71
N SER A 29 -17.92 42.74 67.75
CA SER A 29 -17.97 41.68 66.73
C SER A 29 -16.60 41.59 66.05
N PRO A 30 -15.98 40.40 65.94
CA PRO A 30 -14.79 40.26 65.12
C PRO A 30 -15.18 40.65 63.69
N ALA A 31 -14.61 41.76 63.20
CA ALA A 31 -14.81 42.16 61.82
C ALA A 31 -14.32 41.01 60.95
N CYS A 32 -15.20 40.45 60.11
CA CYS A 32 -14.78 39.42 59.18
C CYS A 32 -13.73 40.02 58.25
N ALA A 33 -12.54 39.43 58.21
CA ALA A 33 -11.43 39.94 57.43
C ALA A 33 -11.53 39.52 55.96
N ASN A 34 -11.96 38.28 55.69
CA ASN A 34 -11.95 37.64 54.38
C ASN A 34 -13.19 36.78 54.13
N ASP A 35 -13.62 36.66 52.87
CA ASP A 35 -14.69 35.76 52.44
C ASP A 35 -14.37 34.29 52.72
N THR A 36 -15.36 33.52 53.20
CA THR A 36 -15.17 32.11 53.55
C THR A 36 -15.78 31.18 52.50
N TRP A 37 -14.94 30.38 51.85
CA TRP A 37 -15.32 29.46 50.77
C TRP A 37 -15.24 28.01 51.22
N PHE A 38 -16.22 27.20 50.81
CA PHE A 38 -16.15 25.74 50.90
C PHE A 38 -15.82 25.17 49.53
N CYS A 39 -14.74 24.39 49.42
CA CYS A 39 -14.31 23.76 48.18
C CYS A 39 -14.36 22.23 48.29
N SER A 40 -14.74 21.55 47.21
CA SER A 40 -14.54 20.11 47.09
C SER A 40 -13.06 19.74 47.01
N ASP A 41 -12.76 18.46 47.20
CA ASP A 41 -11.49 17.88 46.74
C ASP A 41 -11.32 18.06 45.22
N TRP A 42 -10.06 17.96 44.78
CA TRP A 42 -9.71 17.98 43.35
C TRP A 42 -10.11 16.69 42.66
N SER A 43 -10.56 16.81 41.40
CA SER A 43 -10.78 15.68 40.51
C SER A 43 -9.47 14.90 40.25
N ALA A 44 -9.59 13.72 39.67
CA ALA A 44 -8.44 13.10 39.00
C ALA A 44 -7.88 14.04 37.91
N CYS A 45 -6.60 13.86 37.58
CA CYS A 45 -5.94 14.62 36.51
C CYS A 45 -6.47 14.21 35.13
N SER A 46 -6.89 15.18 34.31
CA SER A 46 -7.28 14.94 32.93
C SER A 46 -6.06 14.66 32.04
N ALA A 47 -6.28 14.10 30.85
CA ALA A 47 -5.23 13.88 29.86
C ALA A 47 -4.51 15.18 29.46
N ASP A 48 -5.21 16.33 29.48
CA ASP A 48 -4.67 17.67 29.25
C ASP A 48 -3.91 18.25 30.46
N GLY A 49 -3.47 17.40 31.39
CA GLY A 49 -2.68 17.78 32.56
C GLY A 49 -3.40 18.73 33.51
N THR A 50 -4.73 18.62 33.63
CA THR A 50 -5.56 19.58 34.38
C THR A 50 -6.57 18.88 35.30
N GLN A 51 -6.74 19.39 36.52
CA GLN A 51 -7.73 18.91 37.48
C GLN A 51 -8.60 20.08 37.97
N THR A 52 -9.86 19.79 38.32
CA THR A 52 -10.86 20.78 38.70
C THR A 52 -11.49 20.48 40.06
N ARG A 53 -12.07 21.50 40.69
CA ARG A 53 -12.88 21.39 41.91
C ARG A 53 -13.94 22.48 41.91
N SER A 54 -14.98 22.34 42.74
CA SER A 54 -16.02 23.35 42.88
C SER A 54 -15.89 24.08 44.23
N CYS A 55 -15.93 25.42 44.21
CA CYS A 55 -15.84 26.27 45.39
C CYS A 55 -17.09 27.17 45.51
N THR A 56 -17.84 27.02 46.60
CA THR A 56 -19.03 27.80 46.92
C THR A 56 -18.76 28.77 48.07
N LEU A 57 -19.29 30.00 47.96
CA LEU A 57 -19.20 30.99 49.02
C LEU A 57 -20.09 30.56 50.19
N SER A 58 -19.49 30.31 51.35
CA SER A 58 -20.19 29.90 52.57
C SER A 58 -20.57 31.09 53.44
N TYR A 59 -19.74 32.14 53.43
CA TYR A 59 -20.00 33.40 54.11
C TYR A 59 -19.33 34.57 53.39
N ASP A 60 -20.15 35.57 53.02
CA ASP A 60 -19.80 36.84 52.37
C ASP A 60 -19.56 37.91 53.44
N CYS A 61 -18.42 38.59 53.40
CA CYS A 61 -17.98 39.51 54.45
C CYS A 61 -18.19 40.97 54.02
N PRO A 62 -19.20 41.69 54.57
CA PRO A 62 -19.67 42.95 53.99
C PRO A 62 -18.60 44.04 53.90
N GLY A 63 -18.30 44.46 52.66
CA GLY A 63 -17.31 45.50 52.37
C GLY A 63 -15.89 44.98 52.12
N VAL A 64 -15.68 43.66 52.21
CA VAL A 64 -14.48 42.97 51.72
C VAL A 64 -14.71 42.60 50.23
N THR A 65 -13.64 42.33 49.48
CA THR A 65 -13.74 41.85 48.10
C THR A 65 -12.51 40.98 47.80
N ASP A 66 -12.62 39.68 48.06
CA ASP A 66 -11.53 38.74 47.87
C ASP A 66 -11.59 38.01 46.53
N GLN A 67 -10.47 37.41 46.13
CA GLN A 67 -10.41 36.54 44.97
C GLN A 67 -11.02 35.18 45.31
N LYS A 68 -11.98 34.73 44.50
CA LYS A 68 -12.51 33.35 44.58
C LYS A 68 -11.35 32.34 44.46
N PRO A 69 -11.27 31.29 45.32
CA PRO A 69 -10.25 30.26 45.20
C PRO A 69 -10.26 29.57 43.83
N ALA A 70 -9.08 29.22 43.33
CA ALA A 70 -8.94 28.55 42.04
C ALA A 70 -9.70 27.21 42.01
N GLU A 71 -10.48 27.03 40.95
CA GLU A 71 -11.29 25.84 40.64
C GLU A 71 -10.65 24.94 39.58
N GLN A 72 -9.48 25.34 39.06
CA GLN A 72 -8.71 24.61 38.07
C GLN A 72 -7.21 24.74 38.38
N GLN A 73 -6.44 23.66 38.29
CA GLN A 73 -4.98 23.69 38.42
C GLN A 73 -4.32 22.60 37.56
N ALA A 74 -3.04 22.80 37.24
CA ALA A 74 -2.24 21.82 36.50
C ALA A 74 -1.91 20.58 37.37
N CYS A 75 -1.66 19.46 36.71
CA CYS A 75 -1.26 18.18 37.29
C CYS A 75 -0.55 17.31 36.23
N THR A 76 0.18 16.30 36.68
CA THR A 76 0.76 15.29 35.79
C THR A 76 -0.13 14.05 35.79
N PRO A 77 -0.62 13.57 34.64
CA PRO A 77 -1.32 12.29 34.55
C PRO A 77 -0.38 11.14 34.96
N PRO A 78 -0.86 10.11 35.69
CA PRO A 78 -0.02 8.96 36.01
C PRO A 78 0.32 8.16 34.74
N CYS A 79 1.60 7.85 34.51
CA CYS A 79 1.98 6.82 33.52
C CYS A 79 1.70 5.44 34.12
N THR A 80 1.11 4.54 33.32
CA THR A 80 0.60 3.25 33.79
C THR A 80 1.39 2.05 33.28
N GLU A 81 2.16 2.21 32.21
CA GLU A 81 2.90 1.15 31.52
C GLU A 81 4.04 1.73 30.67
N ASP A 82 4.98 0.87 30.30
CA ASP A 82 6.08 1.17 29.38
C ASP A 82 5.62 1.07 27.93
N THR A 83 5.96 2.05 27.09
CA THR A 83 5.58 2.03 25.68
C THR A 83 6.71 1.44 24.82
N TRP A 84 6.44 0.29 24.21
CA TRP A 84 7.32 -0.38 23.26
C TRP A 84 6.78 -0.25 21.83
N GLU A 85 7.66 0.10 20.89
CA GLU A 85 7.37 0.06 19.46
C GLU A 85 8.01 -1.17 18.83
N CYS A 86 7.19 -2.08 18.31
CA CYS A 86 7.65 -3.29 17.64
C CYS A 86 7.42 -3.18 16.13
N GLY A 87 8.44 -3.55 15.36
CA GLY A 87 8.31 -3.77 13.92
C GLY A 87 7.35 -4.92 13.60
N ALA A 88 6.96 -5.00 12.32
CA ALA A 88 6.17 -6.11 11.82
C ALA A 88 6.91 -7.46 11.99
N TRP A 89 6.13 -8.53 12.13
CA TRP A 89 6.67 -9.88 12.04
C TRP A 89 7.29 -10.14 10.66
N SER A 90 8.45 -10.78 10.65
CA SER A 90 9.11 -11.26 9.44
C SER A 90 8.23 -12.29 8.72
N ILE A 91 8.52 -12.54 7.45
CA ILE A 91 7.95 -13.69 6.76
C ILE A 91 8.41 -14.97 7.49
N CYS A 92 7.54 -15.98 7.52
CA CYS A 92 7.78 -17.25 8.18
C CYS A 92 8.94 -18.04 7.55
N ASP A 93 9.94 -18.42 8.35
CA ASP A 93 11.01 -19.35 7.95
C ASP A 93 10.62 -20.81 8.29
N GLY A 94 9.52 -21.27 7.68
CA GLY A 94 8.96 -22.62 7.83
C GLY A 94 8.31 -22.98 9.18
N VAL A 95 8.82 -22.46 10.31
CA VAL A 95 8.29 -22.74 11.67
C VAL A 95 8.23 -21.53 12.60
N ARG A 96 9.01 -20.47 12.37
CA ARG A 96 9.02 -19.24 13.19
C ARG A 96 9.06 -17.97 12.35
N GLN A 97 8.63 -16.88 12.97
CA GLN A 97 8.74 -15.50 12.49
C GLN A 97 9.27 -14.62 13.63
N GLN A 98 10.03 -13.59 13.29
CA GLN A 98 10.74 -12.73 14.24
C GLN A 98 10.38 -11.25 14.06
N ARG A 99 10.55 -10.43 15.09
CA ARG A 99 10.44 -8.97 14.99
C ARG A 99 11.38 -8.28 15.98
N SER A 100 11.72 -7.02 15.71
CA SER A 100 12.47 -6.17 16.63
C SER A 100 11.52 -5.25 17.40
N CYS A 101 11.79 -5.02 18.68
CA CYS A 101 11.07 -4.06 19.52
C CYS A 101 12.05 -3.04 20.13
N THR A 102 11.60 -1.80 20.28
CA THR A 102 12.35 -0.69 20.86
C THR A 102 11.53 -0.09 22.00
N LEU A 103 12.17 0.18 23.14
CA LEU A 103 11.53 0.90 24.25
C LEU A 103 11.49 2.39 23.91
N ASN A 104 10.29 2.92 23.68
CA ASN A 104 10.07 4.33 23.34
C ASN A 104 9.86 5.20 24.59
N PHE A 105 9.26 4.64 25.65
CA PHE A 105 9.06 5.32 26.92
C PHE A 105 9.13 4.33 28.09
N ASP A 106 10.09 4.56 28.98
CA ASP A 106 10.32 3.86 30.24
C ASP A 106 9.57 4.62 31.36
N CYS A 107 8.53 4.02 31.94
CA CYS A 107 7.72 4.59 33.02
C CYS A 107 8.30 4.11 34.37
N PRO A 108 9.03 4.96 35.14
CA PRO A 108 9.83 4.50 36.29
C PRO A 108 9.02 3.94 37.48
N THR A 109 7.69 3.93 37.37
CA THR A 109 6.73 3.45 38.37
C THR A 109 5.93 2.23 37.90
N ALA A 110 6.19 1.71 36.70
CA ALA A 110 5.64 0.48 36.17
C ALA A 110 6.72 -0.61 36.04
N GLU A 111 6.32 -1.87 36.06
CA GLU A 111 7.19 -3.01 35.70
C GLU A 111 6.52 -3.76 34.55
N THR A 112 6.75 -3.33 33.30
CA THR A 112 6.11 -3.92 32.12
C THR A 112 7.05 -4.93 31.44
N PRO A 113 6.60 -6.16 31.13
CA PRO A 113 7.45 -7.15 30.46
C PRO A 113 7.72 -6.76 28.99
N GLU A 114 8.95 -7.02 28.53
CA GLU A 114 9.34 -6.82 27.13
C GLU A 114 8.46 -7.64 26.16
N PRO A 115 7.97 -7.06 25.05
CA PRO A 115 7.14 -7.78 24.09
C PRO A 115 7.90 -8.93 23.39
N PRO A 116 7.22 -10.04 23.02
CA PRO A 116 7.87 -11.17 22.37
C PRO A 116 8.43 -10.79 21.00
N THR A 117 9.67 -11.23 20.73
CA THR A 117 10.42 -10.99 19.48
C THR A 117 10.51 -12.23 18.57
N GLU A 118 10.08 -13.41 19.04
CA GLU A 118 9.86 -14.62 18.23
C GLU A 118 8.44 -15.19 18.46
N GLN A 119 7.82 -15.74 17.41
CA GLN A 119 6.64 -16.60 17.55
C GLN A 119 6.58 -17.70 16.47
N ALA A 120 5.80 -18.75 16.72
CA ALA A 120 5.59 -19.82 15.74
C ALA A 120 4.72 -19.36 14.56
N CYS A 121 4.91 -19.99 13.40
CA CYS A 121 4.04 -19.76 12.24
C CYS A 121 2.76 -20.60 12.33
N GLN A 122 1.62 -20.02 11.92
CA GLN A 122 0.36 -20.74 11.81
C GLN A 122 0.14 -21.21 10.36
N LEU A 123 0.43 -22.49 10.10
CA LEU A 123 0.29 -23.14 8.78
C LEU A 123 -0.79 -24.23 8.82
N SER A 124 -2.06 -23.81 8.73
CA SER A 124 -3.21 -24.67 8.40
C SER A 124 -4.42 -23.80 8.05
N GLN A 125 -4.85 -23.77 6.78
CA GLN A 125 -6.03 -23.00 6.37
C GLN A 125 -7.30 -23.62 6.97
N PRO A 126 -8.14 -22.80 7.62
CA PRO A 126 -9.06 -21.91 6.91
C PRO A 126 -8.92 -20.41 7.24
N ILE A 127 -9.72 -19.58 6.57
CA ILE A 127 -9.75 -18.10 6.61
C ILE A 127 -10.06 -17.58 8.04
N PRO A 128 -9.37 -16.51 8.51
CA PRO A 128 -9.83 -15.73 9.68
C PRO A 128 -9.69 -14.19 9.50
N PRO A 129 -10.39 -13.35 10.31
CA PRO A 129 -11.62 -13.57 11.06
C PRO A 129 -12.73 -12.56 10.65
N SER A 130 -13.93 -13.09 10.38
CA SER A 130 -15.05 -12.45 9.66
C SER A 130 -14.74 -12.00 8.22
N ASP A 131 -15.68 -12.45 7.38
CA ASP A 131 -15.96 -12.14 5.98
C ASP A 131 -17.50 -12.09 6.03
N ALA A 132 -18.02 -10.99 6.61
CA ALA A 132 -19.34 -10.98 7.22
C ALA A 132 -20.49 -10.92 6.20
N ASP A 133 -20.21 -10.60 4.95
CA ASP A 133 -21.14 -10.81 3.84
C ASP A 133 -20.84 -12.08 3.00
N GLY A 134 -19.60 -12.56 2.92
CA GLY A 134 -19.21 -13.77 2.19
C GLY A 134 -18.80 -13.55 0.74
N ASP A 135 -18.30 -12.37 0.35
CA ASP A 135 -17.67 -12.13 -0.95
C ASP A 135 -16.24 -12.75 -1.03
N GLY A 136 -15.62 -12.96 0.14
CA GLY A 136 -14.33 -13.61 0.30
C GLY A 136 -13.10 -12.68 0.30
N LEU A 137 -13.30 -11.38 0.47
CA LEU A 137 -12.43 -10.51 1.26
C LEU A 137 -12.71 -10.76 2.76
N SER A 138 -11.81 -10.35 3.65
CA SER A 138 -12.10 -10.26 5.09
C SER A 138 -12.54 -8.85 5.48
N ASP A 139 -13.33 -8.71 6.55
CA ASP A 139 -13.81 -7.41 7.06
C ASP A 139 -12.67 -6.39 7.24
N VAL A 140 -11.46 -6.86 7.57
CA VAL A 140 -10.25 -6.06 7.77
C VAL A 140 -9.57 -5.67 6.46
N GLU A 141 -9.63 -6.52 5.43
CA GLU A 141 -9.20 -6.16 4.07
C GLU A 141 -10.15 -5.11 3.49
N GLU A 142 -11.44 -5.31 3.63
CA GLU A 142 -12.47 -4.36 3.21
C GLU A 142 -12.33 -3.00 3.90
N GLN A 143 -12.17 -2.98 5.23
CA GLN A 143 -11.91 -1.75 5.98
C GLN A 143 -10.63 -1.02 5.52
N ARG A 144 -9.63 -1.72 4.98
CA ARG A 144 -8.42 -1.13 4.39
C ARG A 144 -8.61 -0.64 2.96
N LEU A 145 -9.46 -1.33 2.19
CA LEU A 145 -9.86 -0.97 0.83
C LEU A 145 -10.88 0.19 0.83
N GLY A 146 -11.54 0.41 1.97
CA GLY A 146 -12.61 1.40 2.15
C GLY A 146 -13.98 0.89 1.70
N THR A 147 -14.13 -0.43 1.53
CA THR A 147 -15.41 -1.08 1.28
C THR A 147 -16.18 -1.36 2.58
N ASN A 148 -17.38 -1.90 2.50
CA ASN A 148 -18.30 -2.11 3.61
C ASN A 148 -18.40 -3.59 3.99
N PRO A 149 -17.81 -4.02 5.15
CA PRO A 149 -17.74 -5.42 5.59
C PRO A 149 -19.05 -6.21 5.76
N ASN A 150 -20.19 -5.65 5.42
CA ASN A 150 -21.51 -6.26 5.57
C ASN A 150 -22.32 -6.17 4.26
N ALA A 151 -21.68 -5.86 3.13
CA ALA A 151 -22.33 -5.70 1.84
C ALA A 151 -21.38 -6.07 0.70
N LYS A 152 -21.55 -7.29 0.15
CA LYS A 152 -20.73 -7.86 -0.93
C LYS A 152 -20.43 -6.93 -2.09
N ASP A 153 -21.37 -6.03 -2.36
CA ASP A 153 -21.39 -5.02 -3.41
C ASP A 153 -21.56 -3.69 -2.67
N THR A 154 -20.45 -3.00 -2.40
CA THR A 154 -20.41 -1.83 -1.51
C THR A 154 -21.13 -0.62 -2.10
N ASP A 155 -21.08 -0.44 -3.43
CA ASP A 155 -21.69 0.70 -4.10
C ASP A 155 -23.05 0.40 -4.78
N GLY A 156 -23.42 -0.89 -4.81
CA GLY A 156 -24.71 -1.41 -5.20
C GLY A 156 -24.90 -1.53 -6.71
N ASP A 157 -23.85 -1.63 -7.54
CA ASP A 157 -23.96 -1.68 -9.00
C ASP A 157 -24.35 -3.06 -9.58
N GLY A 158 -24.16 -4.13 -8.81
CA GLY A 158 -24.44 -5.52 -9.19
C GLY A 158 -23.21 -6.45 -9.24
N PHE A 159 -22.00 -5.96 -8.96
CA PHE A 159 -20.78 -6.78 -8.84
C PHE A 159 -20.27 -6.85 -7.41
N ASP A 160 -19.65 -7.97 -7.01
CA ASP A 160 -19.02 -8.06 -5.70
C ASP A 160 -17.63 -7.41 -5.64
N ASP A 161 -17.29 -6.80 -4.50
CA ASP A 161 -16.11 -5.96 -4.28
C ASP A 161 -14.82 -6.71 -4.65
N ARG A 162 -14.74 -8.00 -4.29
CA ARG A 162 -13.67 -8.91 -4.69
C ARG A 162 -13.58 -9.07 -6.20
N THR A 163 -14.70 -9.25 -6.89
CA THR A 163 -14.75 -9.38 -8.36
C THR A 163 -14.36 -8.07 -9.03
N GLU A 164 -14.75 -6.94 -8.47
CA GLU A 164 -14.36 -5.61 -8.93
C GLU A 164 -12.86 -5.38 -8.80
N ILE A 165 -12.27 -5.64 -7.63
CA ILE A 165 -10.82 -5.58 -7.39
C ILE A 165 -10.06 -6.52 -8.33
N ARG A 166 -10.52 -7.76 -8.48
CA ARG A 166 -9.95 -8.74 -9.42
C ARG A 166 -10.04 -8.28 -10.88
N SER A 167 -11.04 -7.47 -11.22
CA SER A 167 -11.25 -6.89 -12.54
C SER A 167 -10.52 -5.55 -12.73
N GLY A 168 -10.11 -4.90 -11.65
CA GLY A 168 -9.44 -3.59 -11.64
C GLY A 168 -10.38 -2.39 -11.55
N ASN A 169 -11.64 -2.59 -11.15
CA ASN A 169 -12.59 -1.51 -10.85
C ASN A 169 -12.37 -0.96 -9.42
N ASP A 170 -13.02 0.16 -9.10
CA ASP A 170 -13.05 0.73 -7.73
C ASP A 170 -14.38 0.33 -7.06
N PRO A 171 -14.39 -0.60 -6.09
CA PRO A 171 -15.61 -1.19 -5.49
C PRO A 171 -16.44 -0.24 -4.62
N ARG A 172 -16.26 1.06 -4.79
CA ARG A 172 -16.88 2.12 -3.98
C ARG A 172 -17.45 3.23 -4.88
N ASN A 173 -17.50 3.00 -6.19
CA ASN A 173 -17.82 4.02 -7.18
C ASN A 173 -18.57 3.48 -8.40
N LYS A 174 -19.83 3.16 -8.14
CA LYS A 174 -20.87 2.78 -9.10
C LYS A 174 -20.71 3.51 -10.44
N PRO A 175 -20.50 2.81 -11.57
CA PRO A 175 -20.36 3.42 -12.89
C PRO A 175 -21.67 4.10 -13.31
N ARG A 176 -21.77 5.40 -12.98
CA ARG A 176 -22.98 6.20 -13.17
C ARG A 176 -23.27 6.45 -14.66
N PRO A 177 -24.49 6.19 -15.16
CA PRO A 177 -24.94 6.77 -16.42
C PRO A 177 -25.09 8.30 -16.27
N THR A 178 -24.34 9.06 -17.05
CA THR A 178 -24.39 10.53 -17.14
C THR A 178 -25.68 10.99 -17.87
N PRO A 179 -26.16 12.27 -17.73
CA PRO A 179 -25.49 13.50 -17.27
C PRO A 179 -26.22 14.15 -16.04
N THR A 180 -26.11 15.43 -15.62
CA THR A 180 -25.60 16.69 -16.23
C THR A 180 -25.10 17.70 -15.17
N SER A 181 -24.40 18.74 -15.64
CA SER A 181 -23.84 19.94 -14.98
C SER A 181 -24.61 20.63 -13.83
N ARG A 182 -23.88 21.06 -12.77
CA ARG A 182 -23.78 22.45 -12.22
C ARG A 182 -22.71 22.53 -11.09
N PRO A 183 -21.96 23.64 -10.86
CA PRO A 183 -20.76 23.65 -10.00
C PRO A 183 -20.86 24.38 -8.63
N LEU A 184 -19.77 24.26 -7.85
CA LEU A 184 -19.33 24.95 -6.60
C LEU A 184 -19.85 24.40 -5.25
N PRO A 185 -19.08 24.50 -4.13
CA PRO A 185 -17.64 24.85 -3.97
C PRO A 185 -16.81 23.82 -3.15
N SER A 186 -15.48 23.97 -3.16
CA SER A 186 -14.52 23.31 -2.24
C SER A 186 -14.27 24.20 -0.99
N PRO A 187 -13.70 23.71 0.14
CA PRO A 187 -12.30 23.23 0.19
C PRO A 187 -12.00 22.02 1.11
N THR A 188 -10.74 21.57 1.03
CA THR A 188 -9.95 20.72 1.99
C THR A 188 -10.32 19.22 2.16
N PRO A 189 -9.35 18.35 2.54
CA PRO A 189 -7.88 18.52 2.56
C PRO A 189 -7.15 17.64 1.51
N SER A 190 -5.84 17.86 1.38
CA SER A 190 -4.99 17.14 0.44
C SER A 190 -4.80 15.68 0.84
N LEU A 191 -5.23 14.73 0.00
CA LEU A 191 -4.70 13.38 0.03
C LEU A 191 -3.27 13.42 -0.57
N THR A 192 -2.25 13.20 0.26
CA THR A 192 -0.95 12.78 -0.27
C THR A 192 -1.12 11.38 -0.86
N PRO A 193 -0.83 11.14 -2.16
CA PRO A 193 -0.93 9.81 -2.71
C PRO A 193 0.05 8.88 -1.97
N VAL A 194 -0.40 7.68 -1.61
CA VAL A 194 0.47 6.62 -1.11
C VAL A 194 1.40 6.24 -2.26
N HIS A 195 2.63 6.77 -2.22
CA HIS A 195 3.68 6.38 -3.16
C HIS A 195 4.08 4.95 -2.84
N ILE A 196 3.58 4.00 -3.65
CA ILE A 196 4.06 2.63 -3.63
C ILE A 196 5.44 2.66 -4.28
N GLU A 197 6.49 2.67 -3.45
CA GLU A 197 7.88 2.78 -3.88
C GLU A 197 8.28 1.58 -4.76
N LEU A 198 8.47 1.83 -6.05
CA LEU A 198 8.78 0.81 -7.03
C LEU A 198 10.29 0.84 -7.32
N LEU A 199 11.04 0.06 -6.54
CA LEU A 199 12.52 -0.06 -6.54
C LEU A 199 13.20 0.21 -7.90
N CYS A 200 12.67 -0.31 -9.01
CA CYS A 200 13.19 -0.03 -10.35
C CYS A 200 12.29 0.80 -11.27
N SER A 201 10.97 0.89 -11.05
CA SER A 201 10.06 1.56 -12.00
C SER A 201 10.16 3.10 -11.95
N ASP A 202 10.61 3.64 -10.82
CA ASP A 202 10.73 5.08 -10.59
C ASP A 202 11.99 5.71 -11.24
N LEU A 203 12.91 4.90 -11.79
CA LEU A 203 14.10 5.42 -12.49
C LEU A 203 13.72 6.06 -13.84
N PRO A 204 14.28 7.22 -14.21
CA PRO A 204 13.82 8.01 -15.35
C PRO A 204 14.16 7.38 -16.70
N ALA A 205 15.38 6.84 -16.88
CA ALA A 205 15.80 6.29 -18.17
C ALA A 205 15.44 4.81 -18.33
N LEU A 206 15.01 4.43 -19.53
CA LEU A 206 14.71 3.03 -19.89
C LEU A 206 15.89 2.07 -19.64
N PRO A 207 17.16 2.40 -20.01
CA PRO A 207 18.30 1.53 -19.72
C PRO A 207 18.56 1.35 -18.22
N GLU A 208 18.24 2.36 -17.39
CA GLU A 208 18.41 2.33 -15.94
C GLU A 208 17.39 1.39 -15.29
N ARG A 209 16.10 1.51 -15.66
CA ARG A 209 15.03 0.59 -15.20
C ARG A 209 15.34 -0.86 -15.53
N ILE A 210 15.77 -1.14 -16.76
CA ILE A 210 16.17 -2.47 -17.20
C ILE A 210 17.40 -2.96 -16.41
N SER A 211 18.45 -2.13 -16.30
CA SER A 211 19.67 -2.50 -15.56
C SER A 211 19.44 -2.68 -14.05
N CYS A 212 18.44 -2.02 -13.48
CA CYS A 212 17.99 -2.23 -12.12
C CYS A 212 17.28 -3.58 -12.00
N ARG A 213 16.27 -3.83 -12.85
CA ARG A 213 15.50 -5.09 -12.85
C ARG A 213 16.38 -6.33 -12.98
N LEU A 214 17.40 -6.29 -13.86
CA LEU A 214 18.38 -7.37 -14.06
C LEU A 214 19.30 -7.66 -12.86
N ARG A 215 19.22 -6.86 -11.78
CA ARG A 215 20.03 -7.03 -10.56
C ARG A 215 19.19 -7.30 -9.31
N LEU A 216 17.86 -7.31 -9.45
CA LEU A 216 16.96 -7.70 -8.36
C LEU A 216 17.15 -9.17 -8.03
N SER A 217 17.04 -9.51 -6.76
CA SER A 217 16.78 -10.90 -6.36
C SER A 217 15.42 -11.37 -6.86
N GLU A 218 15.22 -12.70 -6.95
CA GLU A 218 13.94 -13.30 -7.36
C GLU A 218 12.77 -12.78 -6.52
N THR A 219 12.98 -12.57 -5.21
CA THR A 219 11.96 -12.08 -4.27
C THR A 219 11.61 -10.62 -4.50
N GLU A 220 12.58 -9.76 -4.80
CA GLU A 220 12.35 -8.35 -5.17
C GLU A 220 11.68 -8.23 -6.54
N LEU A 221 12.08 -9.06 -7.52
CA LEU A 221 11.45 -9.12 -8.83
C LEU A 221 10.00 -9.59 -8.73
N ALA A 222 9.73 -10.66 -7.99
CA ALA A 222 8.37 -11.14 -7.73
C ALA A 222 7.52 -10.09 -6.99
N ARG A 223 8.09 -9.36 -6.02
CA ARG A 223 7.42 -8.26 -5.33
C ARG A 223 7.06 -7.11 -6.29
N GLN A 224 7.96 -6.70 -7.18
CA GLN A 224 7.64 -5.69 -8.21
C GLN A 224 6.58 -6.18 -9.19
N GLN A 225 6.63 -7.46 -9.56
CA GLN A 225 5.65 -8.08 -10.46
C GLN A 225 4.24 -8.13 -9.87
N ALA A 226 4.13 -8.47 -8.59
CA ALA A 226 2.86 -8.50 -7.86
C ALA A 226 2.24 -7.10 -7.68
N ILE A 227 3.06 -6.05 -7.54
CA ILE A 227 2.58 -4.70 -7.24
C ILE A 227 1.97 -4.02 -8.48
N LEU A 228 2.73 -3.90 -9.58
CA LEU A 228 2.19 -3.50 -10.90
C LEU A 228 3.27 -3.61 -11.99
N TYR A 229 3.60 -4.81 -12.50
CA TYR A 229 4.47 -4.88 -13.69
C TYR A 229 3.73 -4.33 -14.92
N LEU A 230 4.09 -3.12 -15.31
CA LEU A 230 3.61 -2.45 -16.50
C LEU A 230 4.67 -2.60 -17.60
N PRO A 231 4.40 -3.34 -18.70
CA PRO A 231 5.32 -3.38 -19.84
C PRO A 231 5.63 -1.97 -20.32
N GLU A 232 6.89 -1.67 -20.66
CA GLU A 232 7.32 -0.31 -20.98
C GLU A 232 6.55 0.29 -22.16
N GLU A 233 6.18 -0.54 -23.14
CA GLU A 233 5.30 -0.09 -24.24
C GLU A 233 3.91 0.36 -23.76
N CYS A 234 3.35 -0.25 -22.71
CA CYS A 234 2.10 0.17 -22.10
C CYS A 234 2.30 1.43 -21.24
N ARG A 235 3.45 1.55 -20.56
CA ARG A 235 3.81 2.73 -19.75
C ARG A 235 3.95 4.00 -20.59
N THR A 236 4.36 3.89 -21.85
CA THR A 236 4.47 5.02 -22.79
C THR A 236 3.15 5.47 -23.42
N LEU A 237 2.02 4.79 -23.15
CA LEU A 237 0.71 5.21 -23.64
C LEU A 237 0.14 6.31 -22.73
N GLY A 238 -0.03 7.51 -23.27
CA GLY A 238 -0.59 8.66 -22.55
C GLY A 238 -2.12 8.65 -22.42
N ASP A 239 -2.81 7.71 -23.06
CA ASP A 239 -4.25 7.50 -22.93
C ASP A 239 -4.53 6.33 -21.98
N THR A 240 -5.39 6.56 -20.98
CA THR A 240 -5.70 5.60 -19.92
C THR A 240 -6.31 4.32 -20.48
N THR A 241 -7.28 4.43 -21.39
CA THR A 241 -7.97 3.30 -22.02
C THR A 241 -7.03 2.47 -22.89
N ALA A 242 -6.17 3.10 -23.70
CA ALA A 242 -5.16 2.41 -24.49
C ALA A 242 -4.14 1.68 -23.61
N ARG A 243 -3.75 2.28 -22.48
CA ARG A 243 -2.88 1.66 -21.47
C ARG A 243 -3.54 0.43 -20.83
N GLU A 244 -4.80 0.52 -20.42
CA GLU A 244 -5.57 -0.60 -19.87
C GLU A 244 -5.73 -1.74 -20.88
N GLN A 245 -6.06 -1.43 -22.15
CA GLN A 245 -6.15 -2.43 -23.21
C GLN A 245 -4.80 -3.12 -23.48
N CYS A 246 -3.69 -2.37 -23.39
CA CYS A 246 -2.35 -2.91 -23.51
C CYS A 246 -2.03 -3.90 -22.36
N VAL A 247 -2.33 -3.51 -21.12
CA VAL A 247 -2.14 -4.35 -19.93
C VAL A 247 -3.04 -5.59 -19.94
N SER A 248 -4.33 -5.43 -20.26
CA SER A 248 -5.30 -6.52 -20.34
C SER A 248 -4.85 -7.57 -21.34
N ARG A 249 -4.38 -7.16 -22.53
CA ARG A 249 -3.82 -8.08 -23.53
C ARG A 249 -2.54 -8.77 -23.06
N TYR A 250 -1.67 -8.08 -22.34
CA TYR A 250 -0.48 -8.71 -21.74
C TYR A 250 -0.87 -9.77 -20.71
N ARG A 251 -1.78 -9.44 -19.79
CA ARG A 251 -2.32 -10.35 -18.76
C ARG A 251 -2.98 -11.60 -19.37
N GLN A 252 -3.76 -11.45 -20.42
CA GLN A 252 -4.36 -12.59 -21.15
C GLN A 252 -3.32 -13.57 -21.68
N LEU A 253 -2.12 -13.10 -22.04
CA LEU A 253 -1.04 -13.95 -22.53
C LEU A 253 -0.15 -14.51 -21.42
N GLN A 254 -0.21 -14.00 -20.18
CA GLN A 254 0.69 -14.39 -19.08
C GLN A 254 0.67 -15.90 -18.79
N ALA A 255 -0.49 -16.56 -18.91
CA ALA A 255 -0.60 -18.01 -18.75
C ALA A 255 0.30 -18.81 -19.72
N CYS A 256 0.69 -18.24 -20.87
CA CYS A 256 1.59 -18.93 -21.80
C CYS A 256 3.06 -18.95 -21.33
N TRP A 257 3.47 -18.14 -20.34
CA TRP A 257 4.83 -18.17 -19.79
C TRP A 257 5.13 -19.42 -18.95
N GLU A 258 4.10 -20.14 -18.49
CA GLU A 258 4.24 -21.48 -17.88
C GLU A 258 4.96 -22.48 -18.79
N PHE A 259 4.84 -22.30 -20.11
CA PHE A 259 5.61 -23.07 -21.07
C PHE A 259 7.00 -22.44 -21.26
N PRO A 260 8.09 -23.24 -21.29
CA PRO A 260 9.41 -22.70 -21.61
C PRO A 260 9.45 -22.11 -23.02
N VAL A 261 10.34 -21.13 -23.19
CA VAL A 261 10.65 -20.46 -24.45
C VAL A 261 10.74 -21.46 -25.62
N GLY A 262 9.79 -21.42 -26.55
CA GLY A 262 9.77 -22.41 -27.63
C GLY A 262 8.43 -22.58 -28.35
N PRO A 263 8.27 -23.66 -29.15
CA PRO A 263 7.07 -23.88 -29.96
C PRO A 263 5.77 -24.00 -29.14
N LYS A 264 5.83 -24.61 -27.94
CA LYS A 264 4.64 -24.83 -27.07
C LYS A 264 4.05 -23.50 -26.56
N ARG A 265 4.88 -22.64 -25.97
CA ARG A 265 4.51 -21.27 -25.56
C ARG A 265 3.80 -20.51 -26.69
N ILE A 266 4.29 -20.66 -27.91
CA ILE A 266 3.76 -19.93 -29.07
C ILE A 266 2.48 -20.54 -29.61
N ALA A 267 2.31 -21.86 -29.52
CA ALA A 267 1.02 -22.49 -29.77
C ALA A 267 -0.05 -21.97 -28.80
N CYS A 268 0.29 -21.84 -27.50
CA CYS A 268 -0.58 -21.19 -26.51
C CYS A 268 -0.95 -19.75 -26.91
N VAL A 269 0.03 -18.89 -27.21
CA VAL A 269 -0.22 -17.49 -27.61
C VAL A 269 -1.06 -17.41 -28.88
N LYS A 270 -0.77 -18.24 -29.89
CA LYS A 270 -1.56 -18.29 -31.14
C LYS A 270 -3.01 -18.66 -30.89
N LYS A 271 -3.27 -19.62 -29.99
CA LYS A 271 -4.61 -20.06 -29.61
C LYS A 271 -5.38 -18.94 -28.90
N ILE A 272 -4.78 -18.28 -27.90
CA ILE A 272 -5.41 -17.16 -27.18
C ILE A 272 -5.70 -15.99 -28.14
N LEU A 273 -4.80 -15.70 -29.08
CA LEU A 273 -4.96 -14.64 -30.06
C LEU A 273 -5.81 -15.02 -31.29
N GLY A 274 -6.30 -16.26 -31.41
CA GLY A 274 -7.11 -16.70 -32.56
C GLY A 274 -6.34 -16.76 -33.91
N VAL A 275 -5.02 -16.91 -33.88
CA VAL A 275 -4.12 -16.85 -35.05
C VAL A 275 -3.35 -18.16 -35.29
N GLU A 276 -4.00 -19.29 -35.03
CA GLU A 276 -3.47 -20.62 -35.29
C GLU A 276 -3.25 -20.84 -36.79
N ASP A 277 -4.32 -20.62 -37.59
CA ASP A 277 -4.29 -20.59 -39.06
C ASP A 277 -4.73 -19.21 -39.61
N LEU A 278 -3.75 -18.43 -40.05
CA LEU A 278 -3.95 -17.10 -40.65
C LEU A 278 -4.56 -17.15 -42.05
N THR A 279 -4.41 -18.25 -42.78
CA THR A 279 -4.98 -18.41 -44.12
C THR A 279 -6.48 -18.67 -44.00
N ALA A 280 -6.88 -19.58 -43.12
CA ALA A 280 -8.29 -19.82 -42.80
C ALA A 280 -8.96 -18.54 -42.25
N ALA A 281 -8.33 -17.85 -41.29
CA ALA A 281 -8.88 -16.61 -40.73
C ALA A 281 -9.01 -15.49 -41.79
N ALA A 282 -8.02 -15.31 -42.67
CA ALA A 282 -8.11 -14.33 -43.76
C ALA A 282 -9.18 -14.68 -44.80
N SER A 283 -9.39 -15.98 -45.07
CA SER A 283 -10.48 -16.46 -45.93
C SER A 283 -11.86 -16.23 -45.28
N ALA A 284 -12.00 -16.48 -43.97
CA ALA A 284 -13.23 -16.19 -43.23
C ALA A 284 -13.58 -14.69 -43.29
N CYS A 285 -12.62 -13.79 -43.03
CA CYS A 285 -12.84 -12.34 -43.19
C CYS A 285 -13.27 -11.94 -44.61
N ALA A 286 -12.89 -12.69 -45.65
CA ALA A 286 -13.27 -12.41 -47.03
C ALA A 286 -14.69 -12.92 -47.39
N GLN A 287 -15.28 -13.79 -46.57
CA GLN A 287 -16.65 -14.30 -46.71
C GLN A 287 -17.69 -13.47 -45.96
N LEU A 288 -17.26 -12.55 -45.08
CA LEU A 288 -18.16 -11.66 -44.34
C LEU A 288 -18.81 -10.59 -45.26
N PRO A 289 -19.96 -10.02 -44.85
CA PRO A 289 -20.55 -8.84 -45.48
C PRO A 289 -19.54 -7.69 -45.63
N ALA A 290 -19.70 -6.88 -46.69
CA ALA A 290 -18.74 -5.82 -47.03
C ALA A 290 -18.49 -4.81 -45.89
N ASN A 291 -19.52 -4.55 -45.06
CA ASN A 291 -19.47 -3.68 -43.87
C ASN A 291 -18.68 -4.28 -42.69
N GLU A 292 -18.40 -5.58 -42.68
CA GLU A 292 -17.69 -6.31 -41.61
C GLU A 292 -16.27 -6.73 -42.01
N GLN A 293 -15.97 -6.81 -43.32
CA GLN A 293 -14.66 -7.26 -43.80
C GLN A 293 -13.49 -6.41 -43.28
N ASP A 294 -13.66 -5.08 -43.25
CA ASP A 294 -12.58 -4.19 -42.84
C ASP A 294 -12.27 -4.31 -41.34
N ASP A 295 -13.29 -4.42 -40.49
CA ASP A 295 -13.10 -4.64 -39.05
C ASP A 295 -12.44 -5.99 -38.77
N CYS A 296 -12.90 -7.07 -39.43
CA CYS A 296 -12.26 -8.38 -39.34
C CYS A 296 -10.77 -8.34 -39.76
N ARG A 297 -10.44 -7.61 -40.83
CA ARG A 297 -9.05 -7.41 -41.30
C ARG A 297 -8.21 -6.55 -40.33
N VAL A 298 -8.82 -5.59 -39.62
CA VAL A 298 -8.16 -4.78 -38.59
C VAL A 298 -7.90 -5.61 -37.33
N THR A 299 -8.88 -6.40 -36.89
CA THR A 299 -8.77 -7.31 -35.76
C THR A 299 -7.70 -8.38 -35.99
N LEU A 300 -7.74 -9.08 -37.13
CA LEU A 300 -6.74 -10.10 -37.48
C LEU A 300 -5.32 -9.52 -37.56
N ARG A 301 -5.17 -8.31 -38.12
CA ARG A 301 -3.90 -7.57 -38.15
C ARG A 301 -3.40 -7.26 -36.74
N THR A 302 -4.30 -6.85 -35.86
CA THR A 302 -4.00 -6.50 -34.47
C THR A 302 -3.54 -7.73 -33.67
N GLN A 303 -4.18 -8.89 -33.87
CA GLN A 303 -3.76 -10.17 -33.29
C GLN A 303 -2.38 -10.61 -33.81
N VAL A 304 -2.13 -10.52 -35.13
CA VAL A 304 -0.82 -10.81 -35.72
C VAL A 304 0.27 -9.88 -35.16
N TYR A 305 -0.04 -8.60 -34.94
CA TYR A 305 0.90 -7.65 -34.35
C TYR A 305 1.19 -7.95 -32.87
N ALA A 306 0.20 -8.41 -32.10
CA ALA A 306 0.41 -8.90 -30.74
C ALA A 306 1.32 -10.14 -30.72
N LEU A 307 1.12 -11.11 -31.63
CA LEU A 307 1.99 -12.28 -31.76
C LEU A 307 3.44 -11.90 -32.13
N ILE A 308 3.63 -10.89 -32.99
CA ILE A 308 4.97 -10.39 -33.35
C ILE A 308 5.65 -9.74 -32.14
N LYS A 309 4.94 -8.90 -31.37
CA LYS A 309 5.52 -8.30 -30.17
C LYS A 309 5.80 -9.33 -29.07
N PHE A 310 4.95 -10.36 -28.93
CA PHE A 310 5.25 -11.51 -28.09
C PHE A 310 6.62 -12.11 -28.44
N ARG A 311 6.98 -12.20 -29.73
CA ARG A 311 8.32 -12.66 -30.13
C ARG A 311 9.48 -11.76 -29.71
N PHE A 312 9.24 -10.49 -29.41
CA PHE A 312 10.29 -9.59 -28.93
C PHE A 312 10.49 -9.81 -27.43
N TYR A 313 9.42 -9.95 -26.64
CA TYR A 313 9.50 -10.42 -25.24
C TYR A 313 10.18 -11.80 -25.13
N ASP A 314 9.84 -12.73 -26.03
CA ASP A 314 10.43 -14.07 -26.15
C ASP A 314 11.93 -14.04 -26.52
N LEU A 315 12.51 -12.88 -26.89
CA LEU A 315 13.96 -12.65 -27.08
C LEU A 315 14.59 -11.92 -25.89
N GLU A 316 13.84 -11.04 -25.22
CA GLU A 316 14.24 -10.36 -23.99
C GLU A 316 14.49 -11.39 -22.88
N GLU A 317 13.52 -12.28 -22.61
CA GLU A 317 13.64 -13.36 -21.61
C GLU A 317 14.84 -14.27 -21.87
N ARG A 318 15.09 -14.66 -23.14
CA ARG A 318 16.29 -15.42 -23.52
C ARG A 318 17.60 -14.66 -23.29
N ALA A 319 17.56 -13.34 -23.22
CA ALA A 319 18.72 -12.52 -22.90
C ALA A 319 18.89 -12.39 -21.37
N GLU A 320 17.79 -12.32 -20.62
CA GLU A 320 17.76 -12.37 -19.15
C GLU A 320 18.35 -13.70 -18.64
N ASP A 321 17.91 -14.85 -19.18
CA ASP A 321 18.44 -16.21 -18.91
C ASP A 321 19.98 -16.33 -19.07
N LEU A 322 20.59 -15.44 -19.86
CA LEU A 322 22.03 -15.47 -20.10
C LEU A 322 22.83 -14.79 -18.98
N VAL A 323 22.21 -13.93 -18.17
CA VAL A 323 22.84 -13.30 -17.00
C VAL A 323 23.24 -14.37 -15.98
N GLU A 324 22.33 -15.29 -15.66
CA GLU A 324 22.59 -16.44 -14.77
C GLU A 324 23.74 -17.32 -15.28
N ARG A 325 23.94 -17.32 -16.61
CA ARG A 325 25.00 -18.05 -17.31
C ARG A 325 26.30 -17.27 -17.48
N GLY A 326 26.44 -16.12 -16.81
CA GLY A 326 27.65 -15.29 -16.79
C GLY A 326 27.69 -14.16 -17.82
N ALA A 327 26.59 -13.89 -18.56
CA ALA A 327 26.57 -12.76 -19.49
C ALA A 327 26.70 -11.41 -18.75
N PRO A 328 27.49 -10.45 -19.27
CA PRO A 328 27.58 -9.14 -18.66
C PRO A 328 26.22 -8.41 -18.67
N VAL A 329 25.68 -8.11 -17.48
CA VAL A 329 24.39 -7.40 -17.29
C VAL A 329 24.27 -6.16 -18.18
N ALA A 330 25.35 -5.39 -18.34
CA ALA A 330 25.35 -4.20 -19.20
C ALA A 330 25.09 -4.51 -20.69
N ARG A 331 25.55 -5.65 -21.21
CA ARG A 331 25.31 -6.08 -22.59
C ARG A 331 23.90 -6.63 -22.78
N VAL A 332 23.37 -7.34 -21.78
CA VAL A 332 21.98 -7.80 -21.73
C VAL A 332 21.02 -6.60 -21.68
N ALA A 333 21.27 -5.64 -20.78
CA ALA A 333 20.49 -4.41 -20.65
C ALA A 333 20.46 -3.59 -21.96
N GLN A 334 21.60 -3.46 -22.64
CA GLN A 334 21.69 -2.81 -23.95
C GLN A 334 20.81 -3.51 -25.00
N PHE A 335 20.82 -4.85 -25.04
CA PHE A 335 19.99 -5.61 -25.97
C PHE A 335 18.49 -5.45 -25.67
N ILE A 336 18.07 -5.60 -24.41
CA ILE A 336 16.67 -5.46 -23.99
C ILE A 336 16.17 -4.03 -24.23
N THR A 337 16.98 -3.00 -23.99
CA THR A 337 16.66 -1.60 -24.33
C THR A 337 16.32 -1.47 -25.81
N ALA A 338 17.14 -2.05 -26.69
CA ALA A 338 16.89 -2.01 -28.13
C ALA A 338 15.64 -2.80 -28.55
N GLN A 339 15.23 -3.84 -27.81
CA GLN A 339 13.97 -4.55 -28.05
C GLN A 339 12.76 -3.70 -27.63
N GLU A 340 12.81 -3.04 -26.47
CA GLU A 340 11.78 -2.10 -26.01
C GLU A 340 11.56 -0.93 -26.99
N GLU A 341 12.65 -0.32 -27.46
CA GLU A 341 12.60 0.71 -28.51
C GLU A 341 12.07 0.15 -29.84
N ALA A 342 12.36 -1.10 -30.19
CA ALA A 342 11.80 -1.76 -31.37
C ALA A 342 10.29 -2.01 -31.22
N LYS A 343 9.79 -2.40 -30.03
CA LYS A 343 8.35 -2.53 -29.74
C LYS A 343 7.63 -1.19 -29.93
N GLN A 344 8.17 -0.09 -29.39
CA GLN A 344 7.61 1.26 -29.57
C GLN A 344 7.59 1.68 -31.05
N ARG A 345 8.70 1.53 -31.78
CA ARG A 345 8.75 1.82 -33.23
C ARG A 345 7.79 0.94 -34.04
N PHE A 346 7.56 -0.31 -33.62
CA PHE A 346 6.63 -1.23 -34.29
C PHE A 346 5.17 -0.84 -34.08
N ASN A 347 4.83 -0.30 -32.89
CA ASN A 347 3.53 0.30 -32.62
C ASN A 347 3.31 1.54 -33.49
N LEU A 348 4.28 2.46 -33.53
CA LEU A 348 4.21 3.74 -34.26
C LEU A 348 4.27 3.61 -35.80
N ALA A 349 4.82 2.52 -36.33
CA ALA A 349 4.90 2.30 -37.78
C ALA A 349 3.50 2.34 -38.44
N THR A 350 3.33 3.05 -39.55
CA THR A 350 2.04 3.11 -40.27
C THR A 350 1.96 2.08 -41.39
N THR A 351 3.09 1.64 -41.94
CA THR A 351 3.16 0.74 -43.10
C THR A 351 3.63 -0.67 -42.77
N LYS A 352 3.27 -1.66 -43.62
CA LYS A 352 3.80 -3.03 -43.57
C LYS A 352 5.31 -3.07 -43.81
N THR A 353 5.84 -2.17 -44.64
CA THR A 353 7.27 -2.09 -44.98
C THR A 353 8.11 -1.65 -43.78
N GLN A 354 7.70 -0.60 -43.06
CA GLN A 354 8.35 -0.18 -41.81
C GLN A 354 8.35 -1.30 -40.77
N ARG A 355 7.19 -1.93 -40.51
CA ARG A 355 7.09 -3.07 -39.59
C ARG A 355 8.01 -4.24 -39.98
N ARG A 356 8.10 -4.56 -41.27
CA ARG A 356 9.01 -5.59 -41.78
C ARG A 356 10.48 -5.22 -41.55
N ALA A 357 10.87 -3.97 -41.76
CA ALA A 357 12.23 -3.50 -41.50
C ALA A 357 12.61 -3.68 -40.02
N ILE A 358 11.74 -3.28 -39.10
CA ILE A 358 11.95 -3.42 -37.65
C ILE A 358 12.12 -4.90 -37.24
N ILE A 359 11.30 -5.82 -37.78
CA ILE A 359 11.45 -7.27 -37.51
C ILE A 359 12.81 -7.81 -38.00
N LEU A 360 13.29 -7.34 -39.16
CA LEU A 360 14.59 -7.75 -39.70
C LEU A 360 15.76 -7.17 -38.89
N GLU A 361 15.62 -5.94 -38.42
CA GLU A 361 16.56 -5.26 -37.52
C GLU A 361 16.67 -6.01 -36.19
N VAL A 362 15.54 -6.32 -35.53
CA VAL A 362 15.48 -7.14 -34.30
C VAL A 362 16.18 -8.49 -34.49
N ARG A 363 15.94 -9.16 -35.62
CA ARG A 363 16.60 -10.44 -35.95
C ARG A 363 18.13 -10.28 -36.08
N ALA A 364 18.60 -9.23 -36.75
CA ALA A 364 20.02 -8.94 -36.91
C ALA A 364 20.69 -8.53 -35.57
N ALA A 365 19.96 -7.79 -34.73
CA ALA A 365 20.39 -7.41 -33.39
C ALA A 365 20.57 -8.64 -32.50
N TRP A 366 19.63 -9.59 -32.49
CA TRP A 366 19.76 -10.85 -31.76
C TRP A 366 20.97 -11.68 -32.21
N GLN A 367 21.17 -11.81 -33.53
CA GLN A 367 22.32 -12.54 -34.08
C GLN A 367 23.66 -11.90 -33.69
N THR A 368 23.72 -10.55 -33.68
CA THR A 368 24.88 -9.79 -33.24
C THR A 368 25.12 -9.93 -31.75
N PHE A 369 24.08 -9.76 -30.93
CA PHE A 369 24.14 -9.94 -29.49
C PHE A 369 24.69 -11.32 -29.13
N ILE A 370 24.07 -12.41 -29.59
CA ILE A 370 24.52 -13.78 -29.27
C ILE A 370 25.96 -14.04 -29.70
N ARG A 371 26.36 -13.61 -30.90
CA ARG A 371 27.76 -13.72 -31.37
C ARG A 371 28.72 -13.02 -30.41
N ASP A 372 28.38 -11.82 -29.95
CA ASP A 372 29.23 -10.99 -29.11
C ASP A 372 29.31 -11.49 -27.66
N ILE A 373 28.26 -12.11 -27.12
CA ILE A 373 28.27 -12.65 -25.74
C ILE A 373 28.80 -14.09 -25.66
N THR A 374 28.68 -14.90 -26.72
CA THR A 374 29.12 -16.32 -26.71
C THR A 374 30.55 -16.54 -26.20
N PRO A 375 31.56 -15.67 -26.48
CA PRO A 375 32.89 -15.79 -25.91
C PRO A 375 32.97 -15.63 -24.39
N ALA A 376 32.02 -14.93 -23.76
CA ALA A 376 31.95 -14.69 -22.31
C ALA A 376 31.15 -15.78 -21.55
N LEU A 377 30.57 -16.75 -22.27
CA LEU A 377 29.82 -17.89 -21.70
C LEU A 377 30.65 -19.20 -21.71
N LYS A 378 31.97 -19.10 -21.92
CA LYS A 378 32.94 -20.20 -22.00
C LYS A 378 34.00 -20.04 -20.92
#